data_AF-A0A7L0LTK1-F1
#
_entry.id   AF-A0A7L0LTK1-F1
#
_cell.length_a   1.000
_cell.length_b   1.000
_cell.length_c   1.000
_cell.angle_alpha   90.00
_cell.angle_beta   90.00
_cell.angle_gamma   90.00
#
_symmetry.space_group_name_H-M   'P 1'
#
loop_
_entity.id
_entity.type
_entity.pdbx_description
1 polymer ?
#
loop_
_entity_poly.entity_id
_entity_poly.type
_entity_poly.pdbx_seq_one_letter_code
_entity_poly.pdbx_strand_id
1 'polypeptide(L)' 'RLSAFLGCPLEPETLAALEQHCSFATMRDNAMANYSLIPIEIMDHSQGCFMRKGEGDGVEGTWRGH' A
#
# COMPACT_ATOMS: atom_id res chain seq x y z
N ARG A 1 17.22 -3.77 -4.46
CA ARG A 1 17.48 -3.09 -5.76
C ARG A 1 17.41 -1.57 -5.61
N LEU A 2 16.32 -1.02 -5.09
CA LEU A 2 16.21 0.43 -4.86
C LEU A 2 17.23 0.95 -3.84
N SER A 3 17.38 0.28 -2.69
CA SER A 3 18.40 0.58 -1.67
C SER A 3 19.82 0.68 -2.25
N ALA A 4 20.23 -0.32 -3.02
CA ALA A 4 21.52 -0.33 -3.71
C ALA A 4 21.64 0.80 -4.75
N PHE A 5 20.58 1.07 -5.52
CA PHE A 5 20.56 2.17 -6.50
C PHE A 5 20.74 3.54 -5.83
N LEU A 6 20.10 3.75 -4.67
CA LEU A 6 20.21 4.97 -3.89
C LEU A 6 21.54 5.08 -3.09
N GLY A 7 22.38 4.04 -3.12
CA GLY A 7 23.61 3.99 -2.32
C GLY A 7 23.35 3.82 -0.82
N CYS A 8 22.15 3.35 -0.44
CA CYS A 8 21.74 3.14 0.95
C CYS A 8 21.49 1.64 1.20
N PRO A 9 22.53 0.81 1.39
CA PRO A 9 22.32 -0.60 1.72
C PRO A 9 21.56 -0.72 3.04
N LEU A 10 20.68 -1.72 3.11
CA LEU A 10 19.81 -1.96 4.26
C LEU A 10 20.16 -3.31 4.86
N GLU A 11 20.16 -3.37 6.19
CA GLU A 11 20.30 -4.62 6.93
C GLU A 11 19.07 -5.52 6.69
N PRO A 12 19.24 -6.86 6.71
CA PRO A 12 18.16 -7.81 6.45
C PRO A 12 16.90 -7.57 7.30
N GLU A 13 17.06 -7.22 8.57
CA GLU A 13 15.96 -6.95 9.50
C GLU A 13 15.18 -5.70 9.08
N THR A 14 15.88 -4.67 8.58
CA THR A 14 15.26 -3.45 8.07
C THR A 14 14.49 -3.74 6.79
N LEU A 15 15.04 -4.58 5.91
CA LEU A 15 14.36 -4.99 4.69
C LEU A 15 13.07 -5.76 5.00
N ALA A 16 13.12 -6.70 5.94
CA ALA A 16 11.94 -7.45 6.37
C ALA A 16 10.86 -6.54 6.99
N ALA A 17 11.27 -5.57 7.81
CA ALA A 17 10.35 -4.58 8.37
C ALA A 17 9.69 -3.73 7.27
N LEU A 18 10.46 -3.30 6.26
CA LEU A 18 9.92 -2.56 5.11
C LEU A 18 8.93 -3.39 4.31
N GLU A 19 9.23 -4.67 4.04
CA GLU A 19 8.31 -5.57 3.34
C GLU A 19 6.96 -5.69 4.07
N GLN A 20 6.98 -5.79 5.40
CA GLN A 20 5.76 -5.81 6.20
C GLN A 20 5.02 -4.47 6.17
N HIS A 21 5.71 -3.37 6.46
CA HIS A 21 5.09 -2.05 6.55
C HIS A 21 4.60 -1.48 5.21
N CYS A 22 5.26 -1.86 4.11
CA CYS A 22 4.87 -1.50 2.75
C CYS A 22 3.93 -2.53 2.10
N SER A 23 3.50 -3.56 2.82
CA SER A 23 2.49 -4.48 2.33
C SER A 23 1.15 -3.76 2.11
N PHE A 24 0.37 -4.20 1.13
CA PHE A 24 -0.94 -3.60 0.86
C PHE A 24 -1.86 -3.67 2.08
N ALA A 25 -1.85 -4.79 2.79
CA ALA A 25 -2.66 -4.97 4.00
C ALA A 25 -2.29 -3.94 5.06
N THR A 26 -1.01 -3.77 5.37
CA THR A 26 -0.55 -2.79 6.38
C THR A 26 -0.80 -1.36 5.93
N MET A 27 -0.58 -1.03 4.66
CA MET A 27 -0.82 0.31 4.13
C MET A 27 -2.31 0.68 4.11
N ARG A 28 -3.21 -0.29 3.84
CA ARG A 28 -4.66 -0.09 3.87
C ARG A 28 -5.16 0.31 5.26
N ASP A 29 -4.54 -0.20 6.32
CA ASP A 29 -4.96 0.07 7.70
C ASP A 29 -4.20 1.27 8.31
N ASN A 30 -3.18 1.79 7.63
CA ASN A 30 -2.42 2.96 8.06
C ASN A 30 -3.11 4.27 7.63
N ALA A 31 -3.64 5.04 8.58
CA ALA A 31 -4.31 6.33 8.33
C ALA A 31 -3.45 7.34 7.55
N MET A 32 -2.12 7.29 7.72
CA MET A 32 -1.19 8.17 7.02
C MET A 32 -0.96 7.79 5.55
N ALA A 33 -1.37 6.59 5.15
CA ALA A 33 -1.18 6.06 3.80
C ALA A 33 -2.49 5.75 3.07
N ASN A 34 -3.58 5.48 3.79
CA ASN A 34 -4.86 5.03 3.21
C ASN A 34 -5.83 6.16 2.84
N TYR A 35 -5.42 7.42 3.02
CA TYR A 35 -6.16 8.64 2.67
C TYR A 35 -7.39 8.95 3.55
N SER A 36 -7.65 8.18 4.61
CA SER A 36 -8.80 8.42 5.52
C SER A 36 -8.78 9.78 6.24
N LEU A 37 -7.64 10.47 6.27
CA LEU A 37 -7.49 11.80 6.88
C LEU A 37 -7.85 12.95 5.92
N ILE A 38 -8.17 12.65 4.66
CA ILE A 38 -8.53 13.66 3.66
C ILE A 38 -10.01 14.03 3.81
N PRO A 39 -10.39 15.31 3.65
CA PRO A 39 -11.79 15.74 3.74
C PRO A 39 -12.73 15.02 2.76
N ILE A 40 -13.98 14.81 3.19
CA ILE A 40 -15.02 14.08 2.44
C ILE A 40 -15.35 14.74 1.09
N GLU A 41 -15.18 16.06 0.99
CA GLU A 41 -15.39 16.82 -0.23
C GLU A 41 -14.39 16.45 -1.34
N ILE A 42 -13.23 15.88 -0.97
CA ILE A 42 -12.20 15.40 -1.89
C ILE A 42 -12.32 13.88 -2.09
N MET A 43 -12.58 13.13 -1.01
CA MET A 43 -12.72 11.67 -1.07
C MET A 43 -13.77 11.16 -0.09
N ASP A 44 -14.91 10.71 -0.63
CA ASP A 44 -15.95 10.07 0.16
C ASP A 44 -15.69 8.58 0.33
N HIS A 45 -15.09 8.24 1.47
CA HIS A 45 -14.74 6.86 1.82
C HIS A 45 -15.96 5.95 2.05
N SER A 46 -17.19 6.49 2.14
CA SER A 46 -18.41 5.69 2.21
C SER A 46 -18.81 5.07 0.87
N GLN A 47 -18.36 5.66 -0.24
CA GLN A 47 -18.61 5.17 -1.60
C GLN A 47 -17.51 4.22 -2.10
N GLY A 48 -16.38 4.18 -1.40
CA GLY A 48 -15.26 3.28 -1.67
C GLY A 48 -13.98 3.73 -0.97
N CYS A 49 -13.04 2.82 -0.78
CA CYS A 49 -11.75 3.16 -0.18
C CYS A 49 -10.65 3.34 -1.24
N PHE A 50 -9.67 4.20 -0.95
CA PHE A 50 -8.51 4.41 -1.82
C PHE A 50 -7.71 3.12 -2.02
N MET A 51 -7.38 2.44 -0.93
CA MET A 51 -6.73 1.13 -0.93
C MET A 51 -7.76 0.01 -1.13
N ARG A 52 -8.42 -0.03 -2.30
CA ARG A 52 -9.54 -0.96 -2.60
C ARG A 52 -9.11 -2.41 -2.79
N LYS A 53 -8.18 -2.67 -3.70
CA LYS A 53 -7.59 -3.99 -3.97
C LYS A 53 -6.14 -3.80 -4.41
N GLY A 54 -5.23 -4.49 -3.75
CA GLY A 54 -3.83 -4.62 -4.16
C GLY A 54 -3.65 -5.96 -4.87
N GLU A 55 -2.91 -5.96 -5.97
CA GLU A 55 -2.57 -7.19 -6.68
C GLU A 55 -1.40 -7.87 -5.97
N GLY A 56 -1.75 -8.62 -4.93
CA GLY A 56 -0.88 -9.47 -4.12
C GLY A 56 -1.81 -10.34 -3.31
N ASP A 57 -1.63 -11.66 -3.38
CA ASP A 57 -2.54 -12.71 -2.86
C ASP A 57 -3.62 -13.20 -3.84
N GLY A 58 -3.22 -13.56 -5.07
CA GLY A 58 -4.04 -14.40 -5.96
C GLY A 58 -5.22 -13.72 -6.65
N VAL A 59 -5.33 -12.40 -6.58
CA VAL A 59 -6.32 -11.63 -7.34
C VAL A 59 -5.75 -11.33 -8.72
N GLU A 60 -5.78 -12.30 -9.63
CA GLU A 60 -5.45 -12.05 -11.04
C GLU A 60 -6.38 -10.98 -11.62
N GLY A 61 -5.81 -9.82 -11.98
CA GLY A 61 -6.41 -8.83 -12.86
C GLY A 61 -7.79 -8.35 -12.44
N THR A 62 -7.85 -7.37 -11.53
CA THR A 62 -9.10 -6.64 -11.23
C THR A 62 -9.80 -6.09 -12.48
N TRP A 63 -9.03 -5.81 -13.54
CA TRP A 63 -9.48 -5.42 -14.87
C TRP A 63 -10.31 -6.48 -15.62
N ARG A 64 -10.18 -7.78 -15.28
CA ARG A 64 -10.96 -8.86 -15.90
C ARG A 64 -12.34 -9.05 -15.25
N GLY A 65 -12.57 -8.48 -14.08
CA GLY A 65 -13.81 -8.62 -13.32
C GLY A 65 -14.83 -7.50 -13.56
N HIS A 66 -14.63 -6.71 -14.62
CA HIS A 66 -15.48 -5.58 -15.02
C HIS A 66 -15.99 -5.75 -16.44
#